data_AF-A0A942DWZ4-F1
#
_entry.id   AF-A0A942DWZ4-F1
#
_cell.length_a   1.000
_cell.length_b   1.000
_cell.length_c   1.000
_cell.angle_alpha   90.00
_cell.angle_beta   90.00
_cell.angle_gamma   90.00
#
_symmetry.space_group_name_H-M   'P 1'
#
loop_
_entity.id
_entity.type
_entity.pdbx_description
1 polymer ?
#
loop_
_entity_poly.entity_id
_entity_poly.type
_entity_poly.pdbx_seq_one_letter_code
_entity_poly.pdbx_strand_id
1 'polypeptide(L)'
;MSIEVDTVTAPAYWASALINGDESGMEDHEIKAMEMWLKGLGDFYVVDVARDEAGESQEARFTWSYELYGGTAQGGDVLDYVVHRIVKQEAGAA
;
A
#
# COMPACT_ATOMS: atom_id res chain seq x y z
N MET A 1 -7.60 2.41 -22.81
CA MET A 1 -7.59 2.40 -21.33
C MET A 1 -6.22 1.92 -20.92
N SER A 2 -5.52 2.69 -20.10
CA SER A 2 -4.18 2.35 -19.60
C SER A 2 -4.17 2.40 -18.08
N ILE A 3 -3.21 1.71 -17.48
CA ILE A 3 -2.92 1.79 -16.05
C ILE A 3 -1.65 2.62 -15.92
N GLU A 4 -1.72 3.69 -15.14
CA GLU A 4 -0.53 4.33 -14.60
C GLU A 4 -0.16 3.66 -13.29
N VAL A 5 1.13 3.43 -13.10
CA VAL A 5 1.72 2.79 -11.92
C VAL A 5 2.67 3.79 -11.29
N ASP A 6 2.55 4.00 -9.98
CA ASP A 6 3.45 4.84 -9.20
C ASP A 6 3.77 4.17 -7.86
N THR A 7 4.65 4.77 -7.08
CA THR A 7 5.05 4.30 -5.76
C THR A 7 4.93 5.41 -4.73
N VAL A 8 4.30 5.11 -3.59
CA VAL A 8 4.13 6.05 -2.49
C VAL A 8 4.55 5.40 -1.17
N THR A 9 5.19 6.15 -0.30
CA THR A 9 5.63 5.66 1.01
C THR A 9 4.58 5.95 2.07
N ALA A 10 4.21 4.95 2.86
CA ALA A 10 3.27 5.09 3.99
C ALA A 10 3.63 4.14 5.14
N PRO A 11 3.03 4.29 6.33
CA PRO A 11 3.29 3.43 7.48
C PRO A 11 3.05 1.94 7.19
N ALA A 12 4.00 1.09 7.59
CA ALA A 12 3.94 -0.35 7.31
C ALA A 12 2.74 -1.05 7.95
N TYR A 13 2.33 -0.59 9.13
CA TYR A 13 1.20 -1.18 9.86
C TYR A 13 -0.16 -0.91 9.17
N TRP A 14 -0.23 -0.02 8.17
CA TRP A 14 -1.41 0.16 7.33
C TRP A 14 -1.55 -0.90 6.23
N ALA A 15 -0.52 -1.74 5.99
CA ALA A 15 -0.50 -2.64 4.84
C ALA A 15 -1.73 -3.56 4.74
N SER A 16 -2.19 -4.14 5.86
CA SER A 16 -3.36 -5.01 5.85
C SER A 16 -4.65 -4.26 5.53
N ALA A 17 -4.84 -3.07 6.11
CA ALA A 17 -5.99 -2.24 5.82
C ALA A 17 -6.00 -1.75 4.36
N LEU A 18 -4.85 -1.31 3.85
CA LEU A 18 -4.73 -0.77 2.49
C LEU A 18 -4.88 -1.82 1.39
N ILE A 19 -4.34 -3.03 1.58
CA ILE A 19 -4.28 -4.07 0.54
C ILE A 19 -5.41 -5.09 0.70
N ASN A 20 -5.71 -5.49 1.94
CA ASN A 20 -6.70 -6.52 2.24
C ASN A 20 -8.05 -5.95 2.70
N GLY A 21 -8.13 -4.65 3.01
CA GLY A 21 -9.32 -4.06 3.62
C GLY A 21 -9.55 -4.49 5.06
N ASP A 22 -8.50 -4.98 5.75
CA ASP A 22 -8.58 -5.46 7.13
C ASP A 22 -7.91 -4.47 8.09
N GLU A 23 -8.74 -3.71 8.79
CA GLU A 23 -8.36 -2.71 9.80
C GLU A 23 -8.20 -3.34 11.20
N SER A 24 -8.28 -4.66 11.32
CA SER A 24 -8.10 -5.31 12.62
C SER A 24 -6.73 -4.99 13.22
N GLY A 25 -6.74 -4.59 14.49
CA GLY A 25 -5.53 -4.18 15.22
C GLY A 25 -5.15 -2.71 15.08
N MET A 26 -5.90 -1.92 14.31
CA MET A 26 -5.74 -0.46 14.26
C MET A 26 -6.70 0.24 15.23
N GLU A 27 -6.28 1.39 15.75
CA GLU A 27 -7.12 2.29 16.53
C GLU A 27 -7.90 3.27 15.63
N ASP A 28 -9.04 3.78 16.10
CA ASP A 28 -9.88 4.76 15.37
C ASP A 28 -9.10 5.98 14.84
N HIS A 29 -8.09 6.43 15.58
CA HIS A 29 -7.29 7.59 15.19
C HIS A 29 -6.30 7.26 14.07
N GLU A 30 -5.81 6.02 14.01
CA GLU A 30 -4.93 5.50 12.96
C GLU A 30 -5.72 5.28 11.67
N ILE A 31 -6.93 4.70 11.77
CA ILE A 31 -7.85 4.52 10.63
C ILE A 31 -8.17 5.88 10.00
N LYS A 32 -8.52 6.89 10.81
CA LYS A 32 -8.76 8.26 10.30
C LYS A 32 -7.55 8.86 9.60
N ALA A 33 -6.34 8.65 10.13
CA ALA A 33 -5.12 9.14 9.50
C ALA A 33 -4.88 8.47 8.14
N MET A 34 -5.11 7.14 8.06
CA MET A 34 -5.05 6.38 6.81
C MET A 34 -6.08 6.85 5.78
N GLU A 35 -7.34 7.05 6.18
CA GLU A 35 -8.41 7.55 5.30
C GLU A 35 -8.09 8.95 4.74
N MET A 36 -7.55 9.84 5.58
CA MET A 36 -7.11 11.17 5.15
C MET A 36 -5.97 11.09 4.13
N TRP A 37 -5.02 10.16 4.35
CA TRP A 37 -3.94 9.91 3.42
C TRP A 37 -4.45 9.35 2.08
N LEU A 38 -5.34 8.35 2.11
CA LEU A 38 -6.00 7.79 0.92
C LEU A 38 -6.73 8.88 0.10
N LYS A 39 -7.43 9.79 0.78
CA LYS A 39 -8.07 10.93 0.12
C LYS A 39 -7.06 11.85 -0.59
N GLY A 40 -5.86 11.98 -0.03
CA GLY A 40 -4.75 12.73 -0.63
C GLY A 40 -4.19 12.11 -1.91
N LEU A 41 -4.35 10.79 -2.10
CA LEU A 41 -3.94 10.09 -3.32
C LEU A 41 -4.85 10.36 -4.54
N GLY A 42 -6.03 10.93 -4.33
CA GLY A 42 -6.98 11.21 -5.41
C GLY A 42 -7.52 9.94 -6.05
N ASP A 43 -7.29 9.78 -7.36
CA ASP A 43 -7.79 8.63 -8.14
C ASP A 43 -6.89 7.39 -8.09
N PHE A 44 -5.77 7.47 -7.35
CA PHE A 44 -4.89 6.34 -7.14
C PHE A 44 -5.44 5.40 -6.06
N TYR A 45 -5.25 4.09 -6.25
CA TYR A 45 -5.56 3.07 -5.26
C TYR A 45 -4.36 2.14 -5.04
N VAL A 46 -4.15 1.73 -3.79
CA VAL A 46 -3.05 0.83 -3.37
C VAL A 46 -3.36 -0.60 -3.81
N VAL A 47 -2.36 -1.30 -4.34
CA VAL A 47 -2.54 -2.68 -4.86
C VAL A 47 -1.55 -3.69 -4.30
N ASP A 48 -0.33 -3.28 -3.95
CA ASP A 48 0.70 -4.15 -3.37
C ASP A 48 1.75 -3.30 -2.65
N VAL A 49 2.66 -3.96 -1.94
CA VAL A 49 3.93 -3.40 -1.50
C VAL A 49 4.98 -3.55 -2.59
N ALA A 50 5.92 -2.60 -2.69
CA ALA A 50 6.98 -2.63 -3.67
C ALA A 50 7.90 -3.85 -3.46
N ARG A 51 8.31 -4.45 -4.59
CA ARG A 51 9.19 -5.63 -4.63
C ARG A 51 10.46 -5.33 -5.40
N ASP A 52 11.53 -6.05 -5.11
CA ASP A 52 12.79 -6.00 -5.85
C ASP A 52 12.73 -6.85 -7.13
N GLU A 53 13.84 -6.89 -7.87
CA GLU A 53 13.95 -7.66 -9.12
C GLU A 53 13.81 -9.19 -8.90
N ALA A 54 14.01 -9.67 -7.67
CA ALA A 54 13.82 -11.07 -7.29
C ALA A 54 12.38 -11.39 -6.88
N GLY A 55 11.50 -10.38 -6.79
CA GLY A 55 10.11 -10.52 -6.35
C GLY A 55 9.93 -10.49 -4.83
N GLU A 56 11.00 -10.24 -4.07
CA GLU A 56 10.98 -10.10 -2.62
C GLU A 56 10.54 -8.69 -2.23
N SER A 57 9.95 -8.52 -1.04
CA SER A 57 9.61 -7.17 -0.57
C SER A 57 10.88 -6.33 -0.42
N GLN A 58 10.84 -5.07 -0.87
CA GLN A 58 11.98 -4.16 -0.70
C GLN A 58 12.31 -3.89 0.76
N GLU A 59 11.33 -4.05 1.66
CA GLU A 59 11.57 -4.06 3.10
C GLU A 59 11.83 -5.51 3.54
N ALA A 60 13.11 -5.85 3.74
CA ALA A 60 13.60 -7.21 3.97
C ALA A 60 12.98 -7.92 5.20
N ARG A 61 12.32 -7.18 6.09
CA ARG A 61 11.67 -7.69 7.31
C ARG A 61 10.15 -7.57 7.29
N PHE A 62 9.57 -7.02 6.24
CA PHE A 62 8.12 -7.00 6.08
C PHE A 62 7.61 -8.41 5.78
N THR A 63 6.68 -8.90 6.60
CA THR A 63 6.02 -10.18 6.39
C THR A 63 4.60 -10.13 6.91
N TRP A 64 3.69 -10.75 6.16
CA TRP A 64 2.27 -10.85 6.47
C TRP A 64 1.97 -11.80 7.65
N SER A 65 2.93 -12.63 8.06
CA SER A 65 2.73 -13.65 9.10
C SER A 65 3.83 -13.60 10.15
N TYR A 66 4.02 -12.40 10.70
CA TYR A 66 5.13 -12.08 11.59
C TYR A 66 5.17 -12.95 12.88
N GLU A 67 4.00 -13.29 13.43
CA GLU A 67 3.88 -14.16 14.61
C GLU A 67 4.45 -15.57 14.39
N LEU A 68 4.40 -16.10 13.16
CA LEU A 68 4.95 -17.43 12.83
C LEU A 68 6.48 -17.49 12.99
N TYR A 69 7.14 -16.33 13.01
CA TYR A 69 8.60 -16.23 13.14
C TYR A 69 9.05 -15.80 14.54
N GLY A 70 8.14 -15.73 15.52
CA GLY A 70 8.47 -15.51 16.93
C GLY A 70 9.14 -14.16 17.23
N GLY A 71 8.95 -13.15 16.36
CA GLY A 71 9.60 -11.86 16.51
C GLY A 71 8.74 -10.80 17.23
N THR A 72 9.23 -9.55 17.27
CA THR A 72 8.45 -8.29 17.52
C THR A 72 8.50 -7.42 16.25
N ALA A 73 7.38 -7.08 15.59
CA ALA A 73 7.35 -6.53 14.22
C ALA A 73 8.57 -5.61 13.93
N GLN A 74 9.55 -6.12 13.16
CA GLN A 74 10.77 -5.37 12.81
C GLN A 74 10.80 -5.01 11.32
N GLY A 75 9.64 -5.07 10.64
CA GLY A 75 9.49 -4.36 9.38
C GLY A 75 9.74 -2.87 9.61
N GLY A 76 10.25 -2.17 8.60
CA GLY A 76 10.45 -0.73 8.68
C GLY A 76 9.18 0.00 9.15
N ASP A 77 9.34 1.19 9.75
CA ASP A 77 8.19 2.02 10.16
C ASP A 77 7.29 2.38 8.97
N VAL A 78 7.83 2.31 7.75
CA VAL A 78 7.19 2.63 6.48
C VAL A 78 7.47 1.57 5.41
N LEU A 79 6.59 1.46 4.43
CA LEU A 79 6.73 0.67 3.21
C LEU A 79 6.49 1.55 1.99
N ASP A 80 7.12 1.16 0.90
CA ASP A 80 6.76 1.65 -0.43
C ASP A 80 5.60 0.82 -0.97
N TYR A 81 4.52 1.49 -1.35
CA TYR A 81 3.30 0.90 -1.88
C TYR A 81 3.19 1.18 -3.36
N VAL A 82 2.84 0.14 -4.12
CA VAL A 82 2.47 0.27 -5.53
C VAL A 82 1.03 0.78 -5.61
N VAL A 83 0.85 1.90 -6.32
CA VAL A 83 -0.47 2.49 -6.56
C VAL A 83 -0.80 2.51 -8.04
N HIS A 84 -2.05 2.25 -8.37
CA HIS A 84 -2.56 2.27 -9.73
C HIS A 84 -3.57 3.39 -9.93
N ARG A 85 -3.57 3.98 -11.13
CA ARG A 85 -4.63 4.87 -11.61
C ARG A 85 -5.11 4.41 -12.98
N ILE A 86 -6.43 4.30 -13.12
CA ILE A 86 -7.05 3.98 -14.41
C ILE A 86 -7.17 5.26 -15.24
N VAL A 87 -6.52 5.28 -16.40
CA VAL A 87 -6.65 6.38 -17.37
C VAL A 87 -7.52 5.94 -18.53
N LYS A 88 -8.67 6.60 -18.66
CA LYS A 88 -9.50 6.49 -19.85
C LYS A 88 -8.87 7.32 -20.96
N GLN A 89 -8.58 6.71 -22.10
CA GLN A 89 -8.26 7.50 -23.30
C GLN A 89 -9.54 8.21 -23.72
N GLU A 90 -9.52 9.54 -23.76
CA GLU A 90 -10.57 10.28 -24.44
C GLU A 90 -10.55 9.87 -25.91
N ALA A 91 -11.69 9.45 -26.43
CA ALA A 91 -11.84 9.20 -27.85
C ALA A 91 -11.53 10.52 -28.56
N GLY A 92 -10.45 10.54 -29.34
CA GLY A 92 -10.01 11.72 -30.06
C GLY A 92 -11.20 12.37 -30.77
N ALA A 93 -11.39 13.66 -30.52
CA ALA A 93 -12.28 14.49 -31.33
C ALA A 93 -11.88 14.31 -32.80
N ALA A 94 -12.88 13.98 -33.61
CA ALA A 94 -12.79 13.61 -35.02
C ALA A 94 -12.04 14.61 -35.90
#